data_AF-A0A147J245-F1
#
_entry.id   AF-A0A147J245-F1
#
_cell.length_a   1.000
_cell.length_b   1.000
_cell.length_c   1.000
_cell.angle_alpha   90.00
_cell.angle_beta   90.00
_cell.angle_gamma   90.00
#
_symmetry.space_group_name_H-M   'P 1'
#
loop_
_entity.id
_entity.type
_entity.pdbx_description
1 polymer ?
#
loop_
_entity_poly.entity_id
_entity_poly.type
_entity_poly.pdbx_seq_one_letter_code
_entity_poly.pdbx_strand_id
1 'polypeptide(L)'
;MVLGDRQLTTELTILGWSIILLFVHIALQSQMATLDRGIGWNAGPRDGTPAPLGRYAGRAERASANFRETWPIFIALALGLAVTGRSGGIAATGAWVWFLARVAYVPLYLFGVRYMRSLAYLVSMVGLVMMLTRFL
;
A
#
# COMPACT_ATOMS: atom_id res chain seq x y z
N MET A 1 8.06 14.98 -33.93
CA MET A 1 8.25 13.86 -32.99
C MET A 1 6.93 13.68 -32.25
N VAL A 2 6.05 12.82 -32.76
CA VAL A 2 4.73 12.59 -32.17
C VAL A 2 4.95 11.84 -30.86
N LEU A 3 4.57 12.46 -29.74
CA LEU A 3 4.35 11.76 -28.47
C LEU A 3 3.13 10.85 -28.69
N GLY A 4 3.34 9.71 -29.37
CA GLY A 4 2.31 8.68 -29.45
C GLY A 4 1.96 8.26 -28.02
N ASP A 5 0.67 8.07 -27.74
CA ASP A 5 0.15 7.61 -26.46
C ASP A 5 0.97 6.41 -25.95
N ARG A 6 1.98 6.68 -25.12
CA ARG A 6 2.74 5.62 -24.47
C ARG A 6 1.84 5.10 -23.37
N GLN A 7 1.10 4.04 -23.69
CA GLN A 7 0.39 3.29 -22.67
C GLN A 7 1.37 2.95 -21.54
N LEU A 8 0.98 3.29 -20.32
CA LEU A 8 1.76 2.96 -19.13
C LEU A 8 1.94 1.45 -19.08
N THR A 9 3.14 1.00 -18.70
CA THR A 9 3.35 -0.41 -18.40
C THR A 9 2.41 -0.83 -17.26
N THR A 10 2.13 -2.12 -17.18
CA THR A 10 1.25 -2.64 -16.13
C THR A 10 1.78 -2.27 -14.74
N GLU A 11 3.09 -2.38 -14.52
CA GLU A 11 3.72 -2.04 -13.25
C GLU A 11 3.54 -0.55 -12.89
N LEU A 12 3.67 0.37 -13.86
CA LEU A 12 3.44 1.80 -13.62
C LEU A 12 1.96 2.14 -13.42
N THR A 13 1.07 1.43 -14.10
CA THR A 13 -0.38 1.56 -13.87
C THR A 13 -0.73 1.14 -12.45
N ILE A 14 -0.19 0.00 -11.99
CA ILE A 14 -0.38 -0.48 -10.62
C ILE A 14 0.31 0.42 -9.60
N LEU A 15 1.44 1.03 -9.93
CA LEU A 15 2.04 2.09 -9.11
C LEU A 15 1.07 3.25 -8.91
N GLY A 16 0.40 3.71 -9.97
CA GLY A 16 -0.68 4.70 -9.88
C GLY A 16 -1.79 4.27 -8.91
N TRP A 17 -2.31 3.05 -9.04
CA TRP A 17 -3.33 2.52 -8.12
C TRP A 17 -2.83 2.35 -6.68
N SER A 18 -1.55 2.02 -6.49
CA SER A 18 -0.95 1.88 -5.16
C SER A 18 -0.86 3.23 -4.41
N ILE A 19 -0.71 4.34 -5.15
CA ILE A 19 -0.76 5.69 -4.58
C ILE A 19 -2.17 5.98 -4.06
N ILE A 20 -3.21 5.62 -4.83
CA ILE A 20 -4.61 5.72 -4.37
C ILE A 20 -4.81 4.88 -3.11
N LEU A 21 -4.27 3.66 -3.06
CA LEU A 21 -4.35 2.82 -1.88
C LEU A 21 -3.61 3.42 -0.66
N LEU A 22 -2.49 4.12 -0.87
CA LEU A 22 -1.82 4.88 0.20
C LEU A 22 -2.71 6.02 0.72
N PHE A 23 -3.39 6.76 -0.16
CA PHE A 23 -4.35 7.77 0.26
C PHE A 23 -5.49 7.16 1.09
N VAL A 24 -5.97 5.97 0.73
CA VAL A 24 -6.95 5.22 1.52
C VAL A 24 -6.40 4.90 2.91
N HIS A 25 -5.15 4.44 3.03
CA HIS A 25 -4.51 4.19 4.33
C HIS A 25 -4.44 5.47 5.20
N ILE A 26 -4.02 6.59 4.60
CA ILE A 26 -3.93 7.90 5.29
C ILE A 26 -5.33 8.35 5.75
N ALA A 27 -6.32 8.27 4.87
CA ALA A 27 -7.69 8.68 5.16
C ALA A 27 -8.32 7.80 6.25
N LEU A 28 -8.13 6.48 6.23
CA LEU A 28 -8.63 5.56 7.25
C LEU A 28 -7.98 5.83 8.61
N GLN A 29 -6.66 5.99 8.65
CA GLN A 29 -5.95 6.29 9.89
C GLN A 29 -6.39 7.65 10.47
N SER A 30 -6.50 8.68 9.62
CA SER A 30 -6.92 10.02 10.03
C SER A 30 -8.36 10.02 10.57
N GLN A 31 -9.31 9.47 9.82
CA GLN A 31 -10.73 9.46 10.22
C GLN A 31 -10.95 8.67 11.52
N MET A 32 -10.36 7.48 11.65
CA MET A 32 -10.52 6.67 12.86
C MET A 32 -9.87 7.35 14.06
N ALA A 33 -8.70 7.98 13.90
CA ALA A 33 -8.10 8.77 14.96
C ALA A 33 -8.93 10.00 15.34
N THR A 34 -9.62 10.64 14.38
CA THR A 34 -10.55 11.75 14.65
C THR A 34 -11.73 11.29 15.51
N LEU A 35 -12.25 10.09 15.27
CA LEU A 35 -13.35 9.53 16.08
C LEU A 35 -12.94 9.31 17.54
N ASP A 36 -11.67 8.92 17.77
CA ASP A 36 -11.17 8.67 19.13
C ASP A 36 -10.67 9.94 19.84
N ARG A 37 -10.03 10.86 19.11
CA ARG A 37 -9.34 12.03 19.68
C ARG A 37 -10.05 13.36 19.45
N GLY A 38 -11.12 13.35 18.65
CA GLY A 38 -11.85 14.55 18.25
C GLY A 38 -11.18 15.34 17.13
N ILE A 39 -11.99 16.17 16.45
CA ILE A 39 -11.54 17.00 15.32
C ILE A 39 -10.53 18.07 15.74
N GLY A 40 -10.68 18.62 16.95
CA GLY A 40 -9.77 19.64 17.49
C GLY A 40 -8.35 19.11 17.70
N TRP A 41 -8.21 17.84 18.09
CA TRP A 41 -6.89 17.21 18.18
C TRP A 41 -6.23 17.05 16.81
N ASN A 42 -6.99 16.55 15.81
CA ASN A 42 -6.42 16.27 14.50
C ASN A 42 -6.15 17.52 13.65
N ALA A 43 -6.98 18.55 13.79
CA ALA A 43 -6.84 19.84 13.10
C ALA A 43 -5.98 20.86 13.88
N GLY A 44 -5.78 20.65 15.18
CA GLY A 44 -4.96 21.49 16.03
C GLY A 44 -3.48 21.09 16.05
N PRO A 45 -2.66 21.78 16.86
CA PRO A 45 -1.21 21.57 16.92
C PRO A 45 -0.79 20.24 17.57
N ARG A 46 -1.73 19.46 18.13
CA ARG A 46 -1.50 18.16 18.82
C ARG A 46 -0.62 18.27 20.07
N ASP A 47 -0.66 19.42 20.73
CA ASP A 47 0.07 19.66 21.96
C ASP A 47 -0.57 18.91 23.14
N GLY A 48 0.26 18.39 24.05
CA GLY A 48 -0.18 17.65 25.23
C GLY A 48 -0.18 16.12 25.06
N THR A 49 -0.88 15.43 25.95
CA THR A 49 -0.94 13.95 25.93
C THR A 49 -2.10 13.49 25.06
N PRO A 50 -1.87 12.72 23.97
CA PRO A 50 -2.95 12.24 23.12
C PRO A 50 -3.86 11.27 23.89
N ALA A 51 -5.17 11.37 23.66
CA ALA A 51 -6.08 10.31 24.06
C ALA A 51 -5.67 8.98 23.37
N PRO A 52 -5.81 7.85 24.09
CA PRO A 52 -5.45 6.55 23.54
C PRO A 52 -6.28 6.23 22.30
N LEU A 53 -5.66 5.59 21.31
CA LEU A 53 -6.38 5.13 20.14
C LEU A 53 -7.32 3.98 20.51
N GLY A 54 -8.53 4.03 19.98
CA GLY A 54 -9.48 2.95 19.99
C GLY A 54 -9.01 1.78 19.12
N ARG A 55 -9.74 0.67 19.23
CA ARG A 55 -9.39 -0.60 18.56
C ARG A 55 -9.19 -0.44 17.06
N TYR A 56 -10.05 0.31 16.37
CA TYR A 56 -10.00 0.48 14.92
C TYR A 56 -8.90 1.46 14.49
N ALA A 57 -8.73 2.59 15.17
CA ALA A 57 -7.68 3.54 14.84
C ALA A 57 -6.28 2.93 15.03
N GLY A 58 -6.04 2.22 16.13
CA GLY A 58 -4.78 1.50 16.33
C GLY A 58 -4.54 0.40 15.28
N ARG A 59 -5.59 -0.25 14.78
CA ARG A 59 -5.47 -1.22 13.68
C ARG A 59 -5.17 -0.54 12.34
N ALA A 60 -5.83 0.57 12.04
CA ALA A 60 -5.60 1.35 10.83
C ALA A 60 -4.16 1.89 10.77
N GLU A 61 -3.65 2.40 11.89
CA GLU A 61 -2.26 2.84 12.04
C GLU A 61 -1.25 1.73 11.72
N ARG A 62 -1.41 0.55 12.34
CA ARG A 62 -0.50 -0.59 12.07
C ARG A 62 -0.63 -1.11 10.64
N ALA A 63 -1.83 -1.11 10.06
CA ALA A 63 -2.02 -1.49 8.67
C ALA A 63 -1.32 -0.50 7.71
N SER A 64 -1.41 0.80 7.98
CA SER A 64 -0.73 1.88 7.25
C SER A 64 0.79 1.80 7.38
N ALA A 65 1.32 1.57 8.59
CA ALA A 65 2.74 1.35 8.82
C ALA A 65 3.26 0.15 8.00
N ASN A 66 2.56 -0.99 8.06
CA ASN A 66 2.94 -2.17 7.32
C ASN A 66 2.88 -2.00 5.79
N PHE A 67 1.94 -1.20 5.26
CA PHE A 67 1.94 -0.87 3.83
C PHE A 67 3.21 -0.11 3.45
N ARG A 68 3.54 0.92 4.23
CA ARG A 68 4.71 1.78 3.99
C ARG A 68 6.06 1.08 4.17
N GLU A 69 6.14 -0.02 4.90
CA GLU A 69 7.35 -0.86 4.97
C GLU A 69 7.69 -1.51 3.61
N THR A 70 6.67 -1.91 2.86
CA THR A 70 6.84 -2.71 1.63
C THR A 70 6.66 -1.89 0.35
N TRP A 71 5.98 -0.74 0.45
CA TRP A 71 5.71 0.13 -0.69
C TRP A 71 6.96 0.69 -1.37
N PRO A 72 8.04 1.12 -0.67
CA PRO A 72 9.28 1.56 -1.32
C PRO A 72 9.92 0.48 -2.20
N ILE A 73 9.83 -0.79 -1.79
CA ILE A 73 10.32 -1.92 -2.59
C ILE A 73 9.52 -2.02 -3.89
N PHE A 74 8.18 -1.93 -3.80
CA PHE A 74 7.31 -1.94 -4.97
C PHE A 74 7.60 -0.76 -5.92
N ILE A 75 7.78 0.45 -5.39
CA ILE A 75 8.14 1.65 -6.17
C ILE A 75 9.45 1.40 -6.94
N ALA A 76 10.49 0.95 -6.23
CA ALA A 76 11.81 0.72 -6.83
C ALA A 76 11.74 -0.32 -7.96
N LEU A 77 11.00 -1.42 -7.75
CA LEU A 77 10.83 -2.46 -8.75
C LEU A 77 10.01 -1.96 -9.95
N ALA A 78 8.86 -1.32 -9.72
CA ALA A 78 7.99 -0.84 -10.79
C ALA A 78 8.70 0.20 -11.69
N LEU A 79 9.40 1.16 -11.08
CA LEU A 79 10.17 2.17 -11.82
C LEU A 79 11.40 1.54 -12.48
N GLY A 80 12.13 0.68 -11.78
CA GLY A 80 13.33 0.02 -12.30
C GLY A 80 13.02 -0.85 -13.52
N LEU A 81 11.95 -1.63 -13.47
CA LEU A 81 11.48 -2.46 -14.59
C LEU A 81 11.09 -1.60 -15.81
N ALA A 82 10.44 -0.46 -15.59
CA ALA A 82 10.05 0.45 -16.67
C ALA A 82 11.27 1.10 -17.34
N VAL A 83 12.23 1.60 -16.55
CA VAL A 83 13.43 2.29 -17.08
C VAL A 83 14.41 1.31 -17.75
N THR A 84 14.48 0.06 -17.27
CA THR A 84 15.33 -0.98 -17.88
C THR A 84 14.70 -1.68 -19.08
N GLY A 85 13.45 -1.35 -19.44
CA GLY A 85 12.72 -2.01 -20.53
C GLY A 85 12.35 -3.47 -20.23
N ARG A 86 12.30 -3.86 -18.95
CA ARG A 86 12.03 -5.24 -18.49
C ARG A 86 10.61 -5.49 -18.01
N SER A 87 9.73 -4.49 -18.10
CA SER A 87 8.29 -4.59 -17.80
C SER A 87 7.58 -5.76 -18.51
N GLY A 88 6.45 -6.19 -17.96
CA GLY A 88 5.61 -7.25 -18.48
C GLY A 88 5.91 -8.64 -17.90
N GLY A 89 5.21 -9.66 -18.41
CA GLY A 89 5.40 -11.06 -18.03
C GLY A 89 5.21 -11.30 -16.52
N ILE A 90 6.20 -11.98 -15.90
CA ILE A 90 6.15 -12.32 -14.48
C ILE A 90 6.19 -11.08 -13.57
N ALA A 91 6.77 -9.96 -14.01
CA ALA A 91 6.72 -8.70 -13.25
C ALA A 91 5.31 -8.10 -13.21
N ALA A 92 4.62 -8.04 -14.35
CA ALA A 92 3.25 -7.55 -14.40
C ALA A 92 2.31 -8.40 -13.53
N THR A 93 2.51 -9.72 -13.54
CA THR A 93 1.78 -10.65 -12.67
C THR A 93 2.11 -10.38 -11.20
N GLY A 94 3.39 -10.24 -10.86
CA GLY A 94 3.84 -9.92 -9.51
C GLY A 94 3.27 -8.60 -8.99
N ALA A 95 3.14 -7.59 -9.86
CA ALA A 95 2.56 -6.31 -9.49
C ALA A 95 1.08 -6.42 -9.12
N TRP A 96 0.29 -7.17 -9.90
CA TRP A 96 -1.11 -7.46 -9.57
C TRP A 96 -1.24 -8.28 -8.28
N VAL A 97 -0.42 -9.32 -8.12
CA VAL A 97 -0.41 -10.16 -6.91
C VAL A 97 -0.13 -9.33 -5.67
N TRP A 98 0.91 -8.49 -5.72
CA TRP A 98 1.23 -7.57 -4.62
C TRP A 98 0.06 -6.65 -4.33
N PHE A 99 -0.46 -5.95 -5.35
CA PHE A 99 -1.49 -4.94 -5.18
C PHE A 99 -2.80 -5.51 -4.62
N LEU A 100 -3.32 -6.58 -5.21
CA LEU A 100 -4.58 -7.21 -4.76
C LEU A 100 -4.44 -7.76 -3.33
N ALA A 101 -3.28 -8.33 -3.00
CA ALA A 101 -3.01 -8.78 -1.64
C ALA A 101 -2.96 -7.60 -0.65
N ARG A 102 -2.40 -6.44 -1.04
CA ARG A 102 -2.43 -5.21 -0.22
C ARG A 102 -3.85 -4.66 -0.06
N VAL A 103 -4.69 -4.70 -1.09
CA VAL A 103 -6.11 -4.31 -1.01
C VAL A 103 -6.84 -5.23 -0.01
N ALA A 104 -6.69 -6.55 -0.13
CA ALA A 104 -7.30 -7.50 0.78
C ALA A 104 -6.80 -7.38 2.24
N TYR A 105 -5.52 -7.03 2.41
CA TYR A 105 -4.90 -6.86 3.72
C TYR A 105 -5.61 -5.79 4.58
N VAL A 106 -6.12 -4.70 3.98
CA VAL A 106 -6.76 -3.59 4.70
C VAL A 106 -7.98 -4.04 5.51
N PRO A 107 -9.06 -4.58 4.92
CA PRO A 107 -10.23 -5.03 5.69
C PRO A 107 -9.86 -6.19 6.64
N LEU A 108 -9.01 -7.13 6.22
CA LEU A 108 -8.58 -8.24 7.08
C LEU A 108 -7.91 -7.74 8.36
N TYR A 109 -7.08 -6.70 8.26
CA TYR A 109 -6.43 -6.09 9.42
C TYR A 109 -7.42 -5.35 10.31
N LEU A 110 -8.29 -4.51 9.72
CA LEU A 110 -9.25 -3.69 10.46
C LEU A 110 -10.23 -4.55 11.27
N PHE A 111 -10.77 -5.62 10.67
CA PHE A 111 -11.68 -6.53 11.37
C PHE A 111 -10.94 -7.52 12.27
N GLY A 112 -9.63 -7.70 12.08
CA GLY A 112 -8.79 -8.55 12.92
C GLY A 112 -8.95 -10.02 12.60
N VAL A 113 -9.14 -10.34 11.31
CA VAL A 113 -9.21 -11.72 10.82
C VAL A 113 -7.82 -12.34 10.94
N ARG A 114 -7.65 -13.18 11.97
CA ARG A 114 -6.38 -13.86 12.27
C ARG A 114 -5.97 -14.78 11.12
N TYR A 115 -4.66 -14.93 10.92
CA TYR A 115 -4.01 -15.74 9.88
C TYR A 115 -4.23 -15.26 8.44
N MET A 116 -5.45 -14.90 8.04
CA MET A 116 -5.74 -14.41 6.68
C MET A 116 -4.99 -13.12 6.36
N ARG A 117 -4.87 -12.21 7.34
CA ARG A 117 -3.99 -11.05 7.24
C ARG A 117 -2.55 -11.45 6.91
N SER A 118 -2.00 -12.41 7.65
CA SER A 118 -0.62 -12.85 7.47
C SER A 118 -0.41 -13.55 6.13
N LEU A 119 -1.40 -14.34 5.69
CA LEU A 119 -1.40 -14.94 4.37
C LEU A 119 -1.40 -13.86 3.27
N ALA A 120 -2.26 -12.84 3.37
CA ALA A 120 -2.25 -11.72 2.43
C ALA A 120 -0.90 -10.99 2.41
N TYR A 121 -0.26 -10.80 3.56
CA TYR A 121 1.11 -10.25 3.60
C TYR A 121 2.11 -11.15 2.87
N LEU A 122 2.11 -12.46 3.13
CA LEU A 122 3.01 -13.40 2.46
C LEU A 122 2.79 -13.43 0.94
N VAL A 123 1.52 -13.46 0.49
CA VAL A 123 1.18 -13.37 -0.95
C VAL A 123 1.70 -12.07 -1.55
N SER A 124 1.63 -10.95 -0.82
CA SER A 124 2.19 -9.70 -1.31
C SER A 124 3.72 -9.77 -1.46
N MET A 125 4.42 -10.46 -0.56
CA MET A 125 5.87 -10.66 -0.67
C MET A 125 6.23 -11.52 -1.89
N VAL A 126 5.45 -12.58 -2.18
CA VAL A 126 5.62 -13.37 -3.39
C VAL A 126 5.51 -12.49 -4.64
N GLY A 127 4.54 -11.57 -4.68
CA GLY A 127 4.41 -10.61 -5.77
C GLY A 127 5.66 -9.74 -5.98
N LEU A 128 6.29 -9.26 -4.89
CA LEU A 128 7.56 -8.52 -4.97
C LEU A 128 8.71 -9.40 -5.45
N VAL A 129 8.81 -10.65 -5.00
CA VAL A 129 9.84 -11.59 -5.47
C VAL A 129 9.66 -11.87 -6.96
N MET A 130 8.43 -12.05 -7.44
CA MET A 130 8.16 -12.22 -8.88
C MET A 130 8.66 -11.03 -9.70
N MET A 131 8.40 -9.79 -9.25
CA MET A 131 8.93 -8.59 -9.89
C MET A 131 10.46 -8.55 -9.84
N LEU A 132 11.06 -8.90 -8.70
CA LEU A 132 12.51 -8.93 -8.53
C LEU A 132 13.17 -9.96 -9.46
N THR A 133 12.60 -11.15 -9.63
CA THR A 133 13.13 -12.18 -10.55
C THR A 133 13.14 -11.75 -12.00
N ARG A 134 12.25 -10.83 -12.39
CA ARG A 134 12.25 -10.23 -13.73
C ARG A 134 13.24 -9.08 -13.84
N PHE A 135 13.47 -8.39 -12.74
CA PHE A 135 14.34 -7.22 -12.68
C PHE A 135 15.82 -7.61 -12.78
N LEU A 136 16.22 -8.68 -12.08
CA LEU A 136 17.56 -9.28 -12.14
C LEU A 136 17.78 -10.00 -13.48
#